data_AF-A0A3D4JUP2-F1
#
_entry.id   AF-A0A3D4JUP2-F1
#
_cell.length_a   1.000
_cell.length_b   1.000
_cell.length_c   1.000
_cell.angle_alpha   90.00
_cell.angle_beta   90.00
_cell.angle_gamma   90.00
#
_symmetry.space_group_name_H-M   'P 1'
#
loop_
_entity.id
_entity.type
_entity.pdbx_description
1 polymer ?
#
loop_
_entity_poly.entity_id
_entity_poly.type
_entity_poly.pdbx_seq_one_letter_code
_entity_poly.pdbx_strand_id
1 'polypeptide(L)'
;AADYQAKKDNIRYTPFGNTLTLKLAEAAIEGEKLGGDDIVDMLAINLASTDYAGHKFGPNSIEVEDVYLRLDKDLAQFFNYLDSKVGKGQYTVFLSADHGGAHSVGFLQEHKITTGFFGDGMDKNVNLKLKEKFGVDKLINAVDNYQIYFDRKLLKENNIKLEDIVDFTVKEIESDPSDLYAVPVNKVSESSIPEPIKQRIINGINRQRSGDIQLISHDSMLPPYSKTGTTHSVWNSYDSHIPLIFMGWGIQHGESNKAYFMTDIAPTVSSLLKIQFPSGNVGNPITEVIGK
;
A
#
# COMPACT_ATOMS: atom_id res chain seq x y z
N ALA A 1 16.94 16.37 -19.14
CA ALA A 1 16.16 16.96 -20.26
C ALA A 1 16.10 16.03 -21.48
N ALA A 2 17.23 15.53 -22.00
CA ALA A 2 17.25 14.61 -23.14
C ALA A 2 16.43 13.32 -22.90
N ASP A 3 16.60 12.66 -21.75
CA ASP A 3 15.86 11.43 -21.41
C ASP A 3 14.34 11.63 -21.33
N TYR A 4 13.90 12.81 -20.88
CA TYR A 4 12.48 13.17 -20.84
C TYR A 4 11.91 13.42 -22.24
N GLN A 5 12.68 14.06 -23.13
CA GLN A 5 12.28 14.25 -24.52
C GLN A 5 12.18 12.92 -25.27
N ALA A 6 13.07 11.97 -24.97
CA ALA A 6 13.03 10.63 -25.55
C ALA A 6 11.85 9.81 -25.01
N LYS A 7 11.61 9.81 -23.70
CA LYS A 7 10.48 9.12 -23.07
C LYS A 7 9.96 9.92 -21.88
N LYS A 8 8.79 10.55 -22.07
CA LYS A 8 8.18 11.42 -21.05
C LYS A 8 7.94 10.73 -19.70
N ASP A 9 7.63 9.43 -19.71
CA ASP A 9 7.43 8.66 -18.47
C ASP A 9 8.66 8.58 -17.56
N ASN A 10 9.86 8.90 -18.06
CA ASN A 10 11.07 8.94 -17.25
C ASN A 10 10.95 9.92 -16.08
N ILE A 11 10.12 10.98 -16.19
CA ILE A 11 9.90 11.94 -15.10
C ILE A 11 9.37 11.28 -13.82
N ARG A 12 8.62 10.18 -13.94
CA ARG A 12 7.99 9.51 -12.79
C ARG A 12 9.03 9.00 -11.79
N TYR A 13 10.16 8.49 -12.28
CA TYR A 13 11.27 7.95 -11.48
C TYR A 13 12.25 9.01 -10.99
N THR A 14 11.89 10.30 -11.10
CA THR A 14 12.78 11.41 -10.76
C THR A 14 12.08 12.35 -9.77
N PRO A 15 12.85 13.11 -8.98
CA PRO A 15 12.27 14.10 -8.06
C PRO A 15 11.33 15.11 -8.74
N PHE A 16 11.57 15.40 -10.02
CA PHE A 16 10.80 16.36 -10.81
C PHE A 16 9.33 15.99 -11.01
N GLY A 17 8.95 14.71 -10.86
CA GLY A 17 7.54 14.32 -10.89
C GLY A 17 6.76 14.87 -9.69
N ASN A 18 7.37 14.87 -8.50
CA ASN A 18 6.81 15.51 -7.31
C ASN A 18 6.76 17.03 -7.47
N THR A 19 7.84 17.65 -7.96
CA THR A 19 7.88 19.10 -8.24
C THR A 19 6.76 19.51 -9.18
N LEU A 20 6.58 18.78 -10.29
CA LEU A 20 5.50 19.03 -11.25
C LEU A 20 4.12 18.92 -10.61
N THR A 21 3.91 17.89 -9.78
CA THR A 21 2.63 17.65 -9.11
C THR A 21 2.31 18.78 -8.13
N LEU A 22 3.28 19.27 -7.37
CA LEU A 22 3.09 20.42 -6.47
C LEU A 22 2.83 21.71 -7.25
N LYS A 23 3.48 21.92 -8.40
CA LYS A 23 3.18 23.06 -9.29
C LYS A 23 1.78 22.99 -9.88
N LEU A 24 1.29 21.79 -10.19
CA LEU A 24 -0.09 21.59 -10.60
C LEU A 24 -1.06 21.88 -9.44
N ALA A 25 -0.72 21.51 -8.21
CA ALA A 25 -1.51 21.84 -7.03
C ALA A 25 -1.58 23.35 -6.77
N GLU A 26 -0.47 24.08 -6.90
CA GLU A 26 -0.45 25.55 -6.86
C GLU A 26 -1.39 26.15 -7.92
N ALA A 27 -1.30 25.66 -9.16
CA ALA A 27 -2.17 26.12 -10.24
C ALA A 27 -3.66 25.83 -9.99
N ALA A 28 -3.98 24.70 -9.37
CA ALA A 28 -5.35 24.35 -9.00
C ALA A 28 -5.90 25.27 -7.90
N ILE A 29 -5.10 25.57 -6.88
CA ILE A 29 -5.46 26.52 -5.82
C ILE A 29 -5.77 27.90 -6.41
N GLU A 30 -4.95 28.38 -7.34
CA GLU A 30 -5.17 29.65 -8.03
C GLU A 30 -6.39 29.64 -8.96
N GLY A 31 -6.52 28.62 -9.79
CA GLY A 31 -7.57 28.52 -10.80
C GLY A 31 -8.96 28.36 -10.20
N GLU A 32 -9.08 27.54 -9.16
CA GLU A 32 -10.34 27.24 -8.48
C GLU A 32 -10.58 28.12 -7.24
N LYS A 33 -9.60 28.97 -6.87
CA LYS A 33 -9.65 29.86 -5.70
C LYS A 33 -9.84 29.11 -4.38
N LEU A 34 -9.20 27.95 -4.23
CA LEU A 34 -9.34 27.11 -3.05
C LEU A 34 -8.86 27.83 -1.79
N GLY A 35 -9.68 27.85 -0.75
CA GLY A 35 -9.41 28.58 0.50
C GLY A 35 -9.47 30.10 0.36
N GLY A 36 -10.16 30.61 -0.68
CA GLY A 36 -10.34 32.03 -0.94
C GLY A 36 -11.54 32.67 -0.23
N ASP A 37 -12.37 31.87 0.44
CA ASP A 37 -13.50 32.31 1.26
C ASP A 37 -13.69 31.39 2.49
N ASP A 38 -14.83 31.52 3.20
CA ASP A 38 -15.11 30.78 4.44
C ASP A 38 -15.69 29.36 4.20
N ILE A 39 -15.88 28.94 2.95
CA ILE A 39 -16.34 27.60 2.59
C ILE A 39 -15.13 26.68 2.53
N VAL A 40 -15.17 25.57 3.28
CA VAL A 40 -14.06 24.62 3.34
C VAL A 40 -13.92 23.87 2.02
N ASP A 41 -12.75 24.02 1.39
CA ASP A 41 -12.30 23.23 0.25
C ASP A 41 -11.40 22.06 0.68
N MET A 42 -11.25 21.05 -0.18
CA MET A 42 -10.34 19.93 0.03
C MET A 42 -9.51 19.64 -1.22
N LEU A 43 -8.18 19.65 -1.06
CA LEU A 43 -7.23 19.29 -2.10
C LEU A 43 -6.44 18.06 -1.67
N ALA A 44 -6.52 16.98 -2.45
CA ALA A 44 -5.76 15.75 -2.25
C ALA A 44 -4.62 15.66 -3.26
N ILE A 45 -3.39 15.48 -2.78
CA ILE A 45 -2.18 15.44 -3.60
C ILE A 45 -1.44 14.13 -3.31
N ASN A 46 -1.16 13.34 -4.36
CA ASN A 46 -0.30 12.17 -4.26
C ASN A 46 1.05 12.47 -4.93
N LEU A 47 2.13 12.23 -4.20
CA LEU A 47 3.51 12.50 -4.65
C LEU A 47 4.19 11.19 -5.05
N ALA A 48 3.83 10.69 -6.24
CA ALA A 48 4.14 9.34 -6.69
C ALA A 48 5.63 9.06 -6.95
N SER A 49 6.49 10.08 -7.11
CA SER A 49 7.88 9.82 -7.51
C SER A 49 8.72 9.10 -6.46
N THR A 50 8.32 9.16 -5.19
CA THR A 50 8.93 8.35 -4.12
C THR A 50 8.70 6.85 -4.35
N ASP A 51 7.49 6.47 -4.76
CA ASP A 51 7.13 5.08 -5.08
C ASP A 51 7.88 4.59 -6.34
N TYR A 52 7.82 5.34 -7.45
CA TYR A 52 8.53 4.96 -8.68
C TYR A 52 10.05 4.84 -8.47
N ALA A 53 10.66 5.76 -7.72
CA ALA A 53 12.09 5.69 -7.39
C ALA A 53 12.38 4.50 -6.48
N GLY A 54 11.56 4.27 -5.44
CA GLY A 54 11.65 3.12 -4.55
C GLY A 54 11.60 1.80 -5.32
N HIS A 55 10.59 1.62 -6.17
CA HIS A 55 10.46 0.43 -7.01
C HIS A 55 11.67 0.18 -7.90
N LYS A 56 12.29 1.23 -8.42
CA LYS A 56 13.41 1.12 -9.35
C LYS A 56 14.74 0.87 -8.65
N PHE A 57 15.00 1.54 -7.54
CA PHE A 57 16.32 1.60 -6.93
C PHE A 57 16.41 0.99 -5.52
N GLY A 58 15.29 0.91 -4.80
CA GLY A 58 15.23 0.44 -3.41
C GLY A 58 15.51 1.53 -2.38
N PRO A 59 15.08 1.35 -1.12
CA PRO A 59 15.05 2.43 -0.12
C PRO A 59 16.43 2.85 0.38
N ASN A 60 17.48 2.06 0.11
CA ASN A 60 18.84 2.34 0.53
C ASN A 60 19.69 3.02 -0.54
N SER A 61 19.07 3.44 -1.64
CA SER A 61 19.77 4.03 -2.78
C SER A 61 19.93 5.55 -2.63
N ILE A 62 20.99 6.09 -3.26
CA ILE A 62 21.24 7.54 -3.31
C ILE A 62 20.11 8.24 -4.09
N GLU A 63 19.52 7.59 -5.08
CA GLU A 63 18.40 8.11 -5.84
C GLU A 63 17.16 8.35 -4.97
N VAL A 64 16.82 7.40 -4.08
CA VAL A 64 15.68 7.58 -3.15
C VAL A 64 15.99 8.67 -2.13
N GLU A 65 17.21 8.72 -1.60
CA GLU A 65 17.65 9.80 -0.71
C GLU A 65 17.50 11.18 -1.38
N ASP A 66 18.01 11.38 -2.61
CA ASP A 66 17.90 12.65 -3.34
C ASP A 66 16.44 13.01 -3.67
N VAL A 67 15.58 12.02 -3.93
CA VAL A 67 14.12 12.25 -4.09
C VAL A 67 13.52 12.85 -2.83
N TYR A 68 13.83 12.30 -1.65
CA TYR A 68 13.32 12.85 -0.39
C TYR A 68 13.93 14.21 -0.04
N LEU A 69 15.23 14.42 -0.27
CA LEU A 69 15.88 15.73 -0.02
C LEU A 69 15.32 16.85 -0.91
N ARG A 70 14.89 16.53 -2.13
CA ARG A 70 14.23 17.50 -3.01
C ARG A 70 12.75 17.66 -2.69
N LEU A 71 12.08 16.57 -2.32
CA LEU A 71 10.70 16.63 -1.86
C LEU A 71 10.57 17.51 -0.62
N ASP A 72 11.48 17.43 0.34
CA ASP A 72 11.54 18.31 1.52
C ASP A 72 11.56 19.80 1.11
N LYS A 73 12.43 20.17 0.18
CA LYS A 73 12.50 21.54 -0.36
C LYS A 73 11.23 21.96 -1.07
N ASP A 74 10.64 21.07 -1.88
CA ASP A 74 9.42 21.35 -2.61
C ASP A 74 8.21 21.50 -1.67
N LEU A 75 8.12 20.70 -0.61
CA LEU A 75 7.11 20.84 0.44
C LEU A 75 7.27 22.16 1.21
N ALA A 76 8.50 22.54 1.56
CA ALA A 76 8.77 23.83 2.20
C ALA A 76 8.31 25.01 1.31
N GLN A 77 8.57 24.93 -0.01
CA GLN A 77 8.08 25.93 -0.96
C GLN A 77 6.55 25.94 -1.05
N PHE A 78 5.93 24.76 -1.13
CA PHE A 78 4.48 24.63 -1.20
C PHE A 78 3.79 25.18 0.07
N PHE A 79 4.30 24.90 1.26
CA PHE A 79 3.73 25.45 2.50
C PHE A 79 3.92 26.97 2.59
N ASN A 80 5.06 27.52 2.16
CA ASN A 80 5.23 28.97 2.06
C ASN A 80 4.24 29.60 1.05
N TYR A 81 3.94 28.90 -0.05
CA TYR A 81 2.92 29.31 -1.00
C TYR A 81 1.53 29.32 -0.35
N LEU A 82 1.14 28.25 0.36
CA LEU A 82 -0.13 28.21 1.11
C LEU A 82 -0.22 29.33 2.16
N ASP A 83 0.85 29.59 2.90
CA ASP A 83 0.94 30.69 3.86
C ASP A 83 0.67 32.05 3.19
N SER A 84 1.12 32.23 1.94
CA SER A 84 0.90 33.47 1.17
C SER A 84 -0.48 33.58 0.51
N LYS A 85 -1.11 32.44 0.16
CA LYS A 85 -2.35 32.40 -0.61
C LYS A 85 -3.60 32.21 0.23
N VAL A 86 -3.56 31.26 1.16
CA VAL A 86 -4.67 30.91 2.06
C VAL A 86 -4.49 31.60 3.42
N GLY A 87 -3.25 31.75 3.86
CA GLY A 87 -2.91 32.36 5.15
C GLY A 87 -2.52 31.32 6.20
N LYS A 88 -1.43 31.60 6.91
CA LYS A 88 -0.94 30.71 7.97
C LYS A 88 -2.00 30.50 9.05
N GLY A 89 -2.28 29.23 9.35
CA GLY A 89 -3.30 28.85 10.33
C GLY A 89 -4.74 28.89 9.80
N GLN A 90 -4.94 29.13 8.50
CA GLN A 90 -6.24 29.01 7.81
C GLN A 90 -6.40 27.71 7.02
N TYR A 91 -5.36 26.87 6.97
CA TYR A 91 -5.40 25.56 6.33
C TYR A 91 -4.94 24.46 7.29
N THR A 92 -5.38 23.23 7.06
CA THR A 92 -4.89 22.02 7.73
C THR A 92 -4.24 21.11 6.70
N VAL A 93 -3.05 20.59 7.01
CA VAL A 93 -2.38 19.53 6.25
C VAL A 93 -2.41 18.25 7.08
N PHE A 94 -2.80 17.15 6.46
CA PHE A 94 -2.45 15.81 6.92
C PHE A 94 -1.58 15.15 5.86
N LEU A 95 -0.35 14.79 6.22
CA LEU A 95 0.61 14.13 5.36
C LEU A 95 0.81 12.70 5.86
N SER A 96 0.65 11.73 4.97
CA SER A 96 0.86 10.32 5.27
C SER A 96 1.41 9.59 4.04
N ALA A 97 1.55 8.28 4.15
CA ALA A 97 1.86 7.41 3.02
C ALA A 97 0.75 6.35 2.88
N ASP A 98 0.52 5.89 1.66
CA ASP A 98 -0.34 4.75 1.36
C ASP A 98 0.27 3.42 1.80
N HIS A 99 1.61 3.33 1.83
CA HIS A 99 2.37 2.22 2.37
C HIS A 99 3.82 2.64 2.65
N GLY A 100 4.59 1.74 3.27
CA GLY A 100 6.04 1.80 3.36
C GLY A 100 6.72 1.13 2.16
N GLY A 101 7.82 0.43 2.42
CA GLY A 101 8.50 -0.36 1.41
C GLY A 101 9.60 -1.23 2.01
N ALA A 102 9.67 -2.48 1.57
CA ALA A 102 10.71 -3.41 1.97
C ALA A 102 12.09 -2.99 1.44
N HIS A 103 13.15 -3.54 2.03
CA HIS A 103 14.49 -3.45 1.46
C HIS A 103 14.63 -4.39 0.23
N SER A 104 15.50 -4.02 -0.70
CA SER A 104 15.84 -4.86 -1.85
C SER A 104 16.46 -6.18 -1.42
N VAL A 105 16.11 -7.29 -2.08
CA VAL A 105 16.64 -8.64 -1.78
C VAL A 105 18.17 -8.65 -1.78
N GLY A 106 18.82 -8.09 -2.81
CA GLY A 106 20.28 -8.04 -2.90
C GLY A 106 20.94 -7.26 -1.74
N PHE A 107 20.32 -6.15 -1.32
CA PHE A 107 20.80 -5.37 -0.18
C PHE A 107 20.73 -6.17 1.12
N LEU A 108 19.60 -6.84 1.39
CA LEU A 108 19.45 -7.67 2.59
C LEU A 108 20.41 -8.86 2.60
N GLN A 109 20.65 -9.50 1.44
CA GLN A 109 21.61 -10.60 1.30
C GLN A 109 23.04 -10.16 1.63
N GLU A 110 23.48 -9.00 1.14
CA GLU A 110 24.80 -8.42 1.46
C GLU A 110 24.95 -8.19 2.98
N HIS A 111 23.87 -7.83 3.65
CA HIS A 111 23.81 -7.59 5.09
C HIS A 111 23.43 -8.84 5.92
N LYS A 112 23.40 -10.03 5.30
CA LYS A 112 23.14 -11.33 5.95
C LYS A 112 21.77 -11.42 6.65
N ILE A 113 20.78 -10.70 6.12
CA ILE A 113 19.39 -10.78 6.57
C ILE A 113 18.66 -11.79 5.68
N THR A 114 17.91 -12.72 6.29
CA THR A 114 17.09 -13.69 5.56
C THR A 114 16.08 -12.97 4.66
N THR A 115 16.08 -13.29 3.37
CA THR A 115 15.23 -12.68 2.35
C THR A 115 15.15 -13.62 1.15
N GLY A 116 14.28 -13.32 0.18
CA GLY A 116 14.14 -14.10 -1.03
C GLY A 116 12.95 -13.64 -1.87
N PHE A 117 12.53 -14.51 -2.78
CA PHE A 117 11.35 -14.28 -3.62
C PHE A 117 10.25 -15.29 -3.28
N PHE A 118 9.10 -14.79 -2.82
CA PHE A 118 7.94 -15.62 -2.49
C PHE A 118 7.17 -15.97 -3.76
N GLY A 119 6.88 -17.25 -3.96
CA GLY A 119 6.00 -17.69 -5.04
C GLY A 119 6.65 -17.80 -6.43
N ASP A 120 7.99 -17.77 -6.54
CA ASP A 120 8.69 -18.01 -7.81
C ASP A 120 8.38 -19.43 -8.32
N GLY A 121 7.67 -19.52 -9.45
CA GLY A 121 7.21 -20.78 -10.04
C GLY A 121 6.02 -21.46 -9.32
N MET A 122 5.45 -20.85 -8.27
CA MET A 122 4.36 -21.43 -7.49
C MET A 122 3.15 -21.79 -8.35
N ASP A 123 2.64 -20.85 -9.16
CA ASP A 123 1.47 -21.08 -10.02
C ASP A 123 1.64 -22.32 -10.91
N LYS A 124 2.78 -22.42 -11.61
CA LYS A 124 3.09 -23.57 -12.46
C LYS A 124 3.15 -24.87 -11.66
N ASN A 125 3.83 -24.86 -10.52
CA ASN A 125 4.01 -26.06 -9.70
C ASN A 125 2.69 -26.54 -9.10
N VAL A 126 1.86 -25.63 -8.59
CA VAL A 126 0.55 -25.95 -8.03
C VAL A 126 -0.41 -26.42 -9.13
N ASN A 127 -0.43 -25.78 -10.31
CA ASN A 127 -1.25 -26.23 -11.44
C ASN A 127 -0.89 -27.66 -11.91
N LEU A 128 0.40 -28.05 -11.87
CA LEU A 128 0.81 -29.41 -12.18
C LEU A 128 0.23 -30.43 -11.17
N LYS A 129 0.36 -30.14 -9.86
CA LYS A 129 -0.19 -31.00 -8.81
C LYS A 129 -1.72 -31.06 -8.85
N LEU A 130 -2.37 -29.94 -9.15
CA LEU A 130 -3.81 -29.87 -9.37
C LEU A 130 -4.26 -30.73 -10.54
N LYS A 131 -3.52 -30.70 -11.66
CA LYS A 131 -3.78 -31.56 -12.81
C LYS A 131 -3.65 -33.04 -12.43
N GLU A 132 -2.59 -33.41 -11.72
CA GLU A 132 -2.39 -34.79 -11.26
C GLU A 132 -3.54 -35.26 -10.34
N LYS A 133 -4.04 -34.37 -9.49
CA LYS A 133 -5.10 -34.67 -8.53
C LYS A 133 -6.50 -34.70 -9.14
N PHE A 134 -6.83 -33.74 -10.01
CA PHE A 134 -8.18 -33.48 -10.50
C PHE A 134 -8.38 -33.76 -11.99
N GLY A 135 -7.30 -34.05 -12.72
CA GLY A 135 -7.35 -34.39 -14.15
C GLY A 135 -7.60 -33.21 -15.10
N VAL A 136 -7.58 -31.97 -14.58
CA VAL A 136 -7.90 -30.75 -15.34
C VAL A 136 -6.71 -29.78 -15.32
N ASP A 137 -6.33 -29.32 -16.50
CA ASP A 137 -5.30 -28.30 -16.66
C ASP A 137 -5.81 -26.90 -16.31
N LYS A 138 -4.91 -26.04 -15.80
CA LYS A 138 -5.14 -24.58 -15.61
C LYS A 138 -6.35 -24.27 -14.73
N LEU A 139 -6.48 -24.97 -13.60
CA LEU A 139 -7.54 -24.74 -12.63
C LEU A 139 -7.37 -23.41 -11.87
N ILE A 140 -6.14 -22.90 -11.73
CA ILE A 140 -5.88 -21.55 -11.25
C ILE A 140 -6.10 -20.56 -12.39
N ASN A 141 -7.01 -19.62 -12.17
CA ASN A 141 -7.30 -18.51 -13.08
C ASN A 141 -6.30 -17.36 -12.92
N ALA A 142 -5.91 -17.05 -11.69
CA ALA A 142 -4.92 -16.00 -11.39
C ALA A 142 -4.27 -16.23 -10.02
N VAL A 143 -3.03 -15.76 -9.90
CA VAL A 143 -2.34 -15.53 -8.62
C VAL A 143 -1.97 -14.06 -8.58
N ASP A 144 -2.63 -13.29 -7.72
CA ASP A 144 -2.45 -11.84 -7.65
C ASP A 144 -2.78 -11.32 -6.24
N ASN A 145 -2.12 -10.25 -5.79
CA ASN A 145 -2.27 -9.67 -4.46
C ASN A 145 -2.16 -10.70 -3.31
N TYR A 146 -1.21 -11.64 -3.44
CA TYR A 146 -1.05 -12.76 -2.51
C TYR A 146 -2.33 -13.58 -2.35
N GLN A 147 -3.14 -13.69 -3.41
CA GLN A 147 -4.36 -14.48 -3.43
C GLN A 147 -4.40 -15.39 -4.65
N ILE A 148 -5.01 -16.57 -4.48
CA ILE A 148 -5.22 -17.54 -5.55
C ILE A 148 -6.70 -17.52 -5.94
N TYR A 149 -6.96 -17.45 -7.25
CA TYR A 149 -8.30 -17.46 -7.83
C TYR A 149 -8.48 -18.73 -8.66
N PHE A 150 -9.50 -19.53 -8.38
CA PHE A 150 -9.82 -20.71 -9.20
C PHE A 150 -10.85 -20.40 -10.29
N ASP A 151 -10.68 -21.01 -11.48
CA ASP A 151 -11.62 -20.86 -12.58
C ASP A 151 -12.96 -21.57 -12.28
N ARG A 152 -13.98 -20.77 -11.94
CA ARG A 152 -15.32 -21.28 -11.59
C ARG A 152 -15.99 -22.06 -12.72
N LYS A 153 -15.71 -21.73 -13.97
CA LYS A 153 -16.29 -22.43 -15.12
C LYS A 153 -15.68 -23.82 -15.24
N LEU A 154 -14.35 -23.92 -15.16
CA LEU A 154 -13.66 -25.21 -15.19
C LEU A 154 -14.05 -26.11 -14.01
N LEU A 155 -14.17 -25.55 -12.80
CA LEU A 155 -14.64 -26.31 -11.64
C LEU A 155 -16.03 -26.90 -11.87
N LYS A 156 -16.96 -26.10 -12.41
CA LYS A 156 -18.32 -26.54 -12.71
C LYS A 156 -18.38 -27.60 -13.81
N GLU A 157 -17.66 -27.40 -14.91
CA GLU A 157 -17.65 -28.33 -16.06
C GLU A 157 -17.08 -29.70 -15.70
N ASN A 158 -16.18 -29.76 -14.71
CA ASN A 158 -15.51 -30.99 -14.28
C ASN A 158 -16.03 -31.53 -12.93
N ASN A 159 -17.12 -30.98 -12.40
CA ASN A 159 -17.72 -31.38 -11.12
C ASN A 159 -16.74 -31.35 -9.92
N ILE A 160 -15.81 -30.40 -9.92
CA ILE A 160 -14.85 -30.20 -8.81
C ILE A 160 -15.46 -29.21 -7.81
N LYS A 161 -15.52 -29.60 -6.53
CA LYS A 161 -15.99 -28.70 -5.48
C LYS A 161 -14.90 -27.69 -5.13
N LEU A 162 -15.29 -26.42 -4.93
CA LEU A 162 -14.37 -25.36 -4.55
C LEU A 162 -13.62 -25.67 -3.24
N GLU A 163 -14.30 -26.25 -2.26
CA GLU A 163 -13.67 -26.62 -0.98
C GLU A 163 -12.57 -27.66 -1.16
N ASP A 164 -12.80 -28.70 -1.98
CA ASP A 164 -11.83 -29.77 -2.19
C ASP A 164 -10.54 -29.27 -2.85
N ILE A 165 -10.67 -28.38 -3.84
CA ILE A 165 -9.51 -27.77 -4.52
C ILE A 165 -8.78 -26.78 -3.62
N VAL A 166 -9.51 -25.96 -2.86
CA VAL A 166 -8.93 -25.01 -1.91
C VAL A 166 -8.13 -25.73 -0.83
N ASP A 167 -8.72 -26.73 -0.18
CA ASP A 167 -8.07 -27.48 0.90
C ASP A 167 -6.85 -28.27 0.39
N PHE A 168 -6.88 -28.76 -0.86
CA PHE A 168 -5.71 -29.37 -1.49
C PHE A 168 -4.60 -28.33 -1.74
N THR A 169 -4.93 -27.21 -2.37
CA THR A 169 -3.95 -26.17 -2.70
C THR A 169 -3.29 -25.57 -1.46
N VAL A 170 -4.05 -25.32 -0.39
CA VAL A 170 -3.47 -24.84 0.89
C VAL A 170 -2.38 -25.78 1.39
N LYS A 171 -2.66 -27.10 1.46
CA LYS A 171 -1.68 -28.10 1.91
C LYS A 171 -0.44 -28.16 1.03
N GLU A 172 -0.59 -27.95 -0.27
CA GLU A 172 0.56 -27.92 -1.18
C GLU A 172 1.44 -26.69 -0.95
N ILE A 173 0.85 -25.55 -0.58
CA ILE A 173 1.57 -24.30 -0.33
C ILE A 173 2.25 -24.30 1.04
N GLU A 174 1.65 -24.93 2.06
CA GLU A 174 2.26 -25.09 3.39
C GLU A 174 3.61 -25.83 3.36
N SER A 175 3.95 -26.48 2.25
CA SER A 175 5.26 -27.11 2.03
C SER A 175 6.35 -26.15 1.51
N ASP A 176 5.99 -24.94 1.09
CA ASP A 176 6.92 -23.90 0.63
C ASP A 176 7.57 -23.22 1.84
N PRO A 177 8.90 -23.27 1.99
CA PRO A 177 9.59 -22.66 3.13
C PRO A 177 9.51 -21.12 3.15
N SER A 178 9.03 -20.48 2.09
CA SER A 178 8.78 -19.04 2.05
C SER A 178 7.34 -18.65 2.44
N ASP A 179 6.43 -19.63 2.58
CA ASP A 179 5.08 -19.43 3.11
C ASP A 179 5.11 -19.36 4.63
N LEU A 180 4.49 -18.30 5.18
CA LEU A 180 4.24 -18.18 6.61
C LEU A 180 2.84 -18.71 6.94
N TYR A 181 1.84 -18.37 6.12
CA TYR A 181 0.48 -18.92 6.21
C TYR A 181 -0.21 -18.94 4.84
N ALA A 182 -0.85 -20.06 4.50
CA ALA A 182 -1.90 -20.12 3.49
C ALA A 182 -3.25 -20.40 4.18
N VAL A 183 -4.27 -19.62 3.86
CA VAL A 183 -5.59 -19.75 4.51
C VAL A 183 -6.74 -19.58 3.51
N PRO A 184 -7.76 -20.46 3.52
CA PRO A 184 -8.99 -20.22 2.78
C PRO A 184 -9.65 -18.93 3.25
N VAL A 185 -10.02 -18.05 2.30
CA VAL A 185 -10.58 -16.72 2.60
C VAL A 185 -11.86 -16.82 3.45
N ASN A 186 -12.63 -17.89 3.30
CA ASN A 186 -13.84 -18.14 4.10
C ASN A 186 -13.61 -18.77 5.48
N LYS A 187 -12.37 -19.18 5.82
CA LYS A 187 -12.00 -19.81 7.11
C LYS A 187 -11.06 -18.92 7.96
N VAL A 188 -10.79 -17.68 7.55
CA VAL A 188 -9.83 -16.78 8.23
C VAL A 188 -10.20 -16.50 9.70
N SER A 189 -11.47 -16.31 10.02
CA SER A 189 -11.90 -16.04 11.40
C SER A 189 -11.61 -17.19 12.36
N GLU A 190 -11.57 -18.42 11.85
CA GLU A 190 -11.35 -19.66 12.63
C GLU A 190 -9.89 -20.11 12.63
N SER A 191 -9.03 -19.49 11.83
CA SER A 191 -7.64 -19.91 11.66
C SER A 191 -6.78 -19.59 12.89
N SER A 192 -5.73 -20.37 13.11
CA SER A 192 -4.73 -20.14 14.17
C SER A 192 -3.70 -19.07 13.78
N ILE A 193 -4.13 -17.99 13.14
CA ILE A 193 -3.29 -16.85 12.75
C ILE A 193 -3.33 -15.79 13.87
N PRO A 194 -2.18 -15.28 14.36
CA PRO A 194 -2.14 -14.24 15.38
C PRO A 194 -2.57 -12.86 14.85
N GLU A 195 -3.02 -11.99 15.76
CA GLU A 195 -3.14 -10.56 15.46
C GLU A 195 -1.76 -9.90 15.37
N PRO A 196 -1.58 -8.87 14.51
CA PRO A 196 -2.60 -8.18 13.70
C PRO A 196 -2.87 -8.81 12.32
N ILE A 197 -2.24 -9.93 11.99
CA ILE A 197 -2.30 -10.53 10.65
C ILE A 197 -3.74 -10.93 10.32
N LYS A 198 -4.39 -11.66 11.23
CA LYS A 198 -5.76 -12.15 11.04
C LYS A 198 -6.74 -11.01 10.75
N GLN A 199 -6.77 -9.97 11.58
CA GLN A 199 -7.68 -8.84 11.36
C GLN A 199 -7.37 -8.10 10.06
N ARG A 200 -6.10 -7.96 9.67
CA ARG A 200 -5.72 -7.32 8.40
C ARG A 200 -6.18 -8.12 7.19
N ILE A 201 -6.10 -9.45 7.23
CA ILE A 201 -6.69 -10.30 6.20
C ILE A 201 -8.21 -10.05 6.11
N ILE A 202 -8.91 -10.10 7.25
CA ILE A 202 -10.37 -9.86 7.29
C ILE A 202 -10.73 -8.50 6.70
N ASN A 203 -9.99 -7.46 7.05
CA ASN A 203 -10.21 -6.10 6.53
C ASN A 203 -9.92 -5.98 5.02
N GLY A 204 -8.96 -6.76 4.50
CA GLY A 204 -8.58 -6.76 3.08
C GLY A 204 -9.48 -7.60 2.17
N ILE A 205 -10.36 -8.43 2.73
CA ILE A 205 -11.25 -9.29 1.95
C ILE A 205 -12.45 -8.51 1.40
N ASN A 206 -12.54 -8.46 0.07
CA ASN A 206 -13.76 -8.11 -0.64
C ASN A 206 -14.40 -9.37 -1.22
N ARG A 207 -15.59 -9.75 -0.74
CA ARG A 207 -16.29 -11.00 -1.15
C ARG A 207 -16.48 -11.17 -2.66
N GLN A 208 -16.53 -10.08 -3.43
CA GLN A 208 -16.77 -10.13 -4.88
C GLN A 208 -15.48 -10.09 -5.69
N ARG A 209 -14.35 -9.72 -5.09
CA ARG A 209 -13.12 -9.34 -5.81
C ARG A 209 -11.86 -10.01 -5.28
N SER A 210 -11.89 -10.55 -4.06
CA SER A 210 -10.77 -11.29 -3.48
C SER A 210 -10.79 -12.76 -3.93
N GLY A 211 -9.63 -13.39 -3.87
CA GLY A 211 -9.43 -14.78 -4.22
C GLY A 211 -10.00 -15.77 -3.20
N ASP A 212 -9.69 -17.04 -3.43
CA ASP A 212 -10.15 -18.18 -2.65
C ASP A 212 -9.23 -18.50 -1.46
N ILE A 213 -7.95 -18.24 -1.64
CA ILE A 213 -6.89 -18.49 -0.66
C ILE A 213 -6.13 -17.18 -0.49
N GLN A 214 -5.92 -16.76 0.75
CA GLN A 214 -4.97 -15.71 1.10
C GLN A 214 -3.64 -16.35 1.47
N LEU A 215 -2.56 -15.79 0.94
CA LEU A 215 -1.19 -16.19 1.20
C LEU A 215 -0.51 -15.10 2.04
N ILE A 216 0.36 -15.52 2.95
CA ILE A 216 1.19 -14.65 3.78
C ILE A 216 2.60 -15.20 3.67
N SER A 217 3.52 -14.44 3.09
CA SER A 217 4.92 -14.83 3.03
C SER A 217 5.63 -14.62 4.36
N HIS A 218 6.74 -15.32 4.55
CA HIS A 218 7.72 -14.96 5.57
C HIS A 218 8.25 -13.54 5.36
N ASP A 219 8.79 -12.98 6.44
CA ASP A 219 9.41 -11.66 6.48
C ASP A 219 10.50 -11.50 5.40
N SER A 220 10.61 -10.28 4.88
CA SER A 220 11.64 -9.89 3.90
C SER A 220 11.57 -10.67 2.57
N MET A 221 10.45 -11.30 2.25
CA MET A 221 10.23 -11.92 0.94
C MET A 221 9.54 -10.93 -0.01
N LEU A 222 10.09 -10.78 -1.23
CA LEU A 222 9.48 -9.98 -2.29
C LEU A 222 8.78 -10.89 -3.34
N PRO A 223 7.78 -10.41 -4.08
CA PRO A 223 7.27 -11.13 -5.23
C PRO A 223 8.30 -11.20 -6.38
N PRO A 224 8.25 -12.22 -7.25
CA PRO A 224 9.33 -12.54 -8.20
C PRO A 224 9.32 -11.69 -9.47
N TYR A 225 8.29 -10.86 -9.71
CA TYR A 225 8.13 -10.12 -10.97
C TYR A 225 9.19 -9.03 -11.20
N SER A 226 9.83 -8.53 -10.14
CA SER A 226 10.96 -7.61 -10.24
C SER A 226 12.07 -8.05 -9.29
N LYS A 227 13.26 -8.32 -9.84
CA LYS A 227 14.45 -8.75 -9.08
C LYS A 227 15.39 -7.59 -8.72
N THR A 228 15.02 -6.37 -9.10
CA THR A 228 15.77 -5.14 -8.84
C THR A 228 14.89 -4.12 -8.12
N GLY A 229 15.51 -3.20 -7.38
CA GLY A 229 14.80 -2.26 -6.53
C GLY A 229 14.01 -2.99 -5.44
N THR A 230 12.79 -2.53 -5.18
CA THR A 230 11.91 -3.13 -4.17
C THR A 230 10.44 -3.10 -4.59
N THR A 231 9.58 -3.58 -3.71
CA THR A 231 8.13 -3.41 -3.79
C THR A 231 7.53 -3.49 -2.39
N HIS A 232 6.21 -3.37 -2.33
CA HIS A 232 5.38 -3.39 -1.12
C HIS A 232 4.12 -4.21 -1.40
N SER A 233 3.53 -4.83 -0.37
CA SER A 233 2.21 -5.51 -0.36
C SER A 233 1.89 -6.21 0.96
N VAL A 234 2.89 -6.43 1.83
CA VAL A 234 2.75 -7.37 2.95
C VAL A 234 2.39 -6.66 4.25
N TRP A 235 1.93 -7.44 5.23
CA TRP A 235 1.49 -6.93 6.52
C TRP A 235 2.64 -6.45 7.41
N ASN A 236 3.89 -6.84 7.12
CA ASN A 236 5.02 -6.54 7.98
C ASN A 236 5.19 -5.03 8.19
N SER A 237 5.90 -4.66 9.26
CA SER A 237 6.01 -3.25 9.66
C SER A 237 6.67 -2.37 8.59
N TYR A 238 7.60 -2.89 7.78
CA TYR A 238 8.28 -2.09 6.75
C TYR A 238 7.34 -1.63 5.63
N ASP A 239 6.23 -2.32 5.40
CA ASP A 239 5.20 -1.94 4.42
C ASP A 239 3.99 -1.24 5.07
N SER A 240 3.71 -1.52 6.34
CA SER A 240 2.48 -1.04 7.00
C SER A 240 2.68 0.10 8.00
N HIS A 241 3.92 0.39 8.40
CA HIS A 241 4.24 1.54 9.24
C HIS A 241 4.43 2.77 8.36
N ILE A 242 3.46 3.69 8.43
CA ILE A 242 3.42 4.92 7.64
C ILE A 242 3.59 6.14 8.55
N PRO A 243 4.22 7.22 8.07
CA PRO A 243 4.19 8.48 8.79
C PRO A 243 2.76 9.04 8.81
N LEU A 244 2.42 9.78 9.85
CA LEU A 244 1.19 10.57 9.91
C LEU A 244 1.47 11.88 10.62
N ILE A 245 1.45 12.97 9.86
CA ILE A 245 1.73 14.32 10.35
C ILE A 245 0.50 15.16 10.12
N PHE A 246 -0.02 15.79 11.17
CA PHE A 246 -1.02 16.85 11.08
C PHE A 246 -0.36 18.20 11.34
N MET A 247 -0.77 19.24 10.62
CA MET A 247 -0.23 20.60 10.75
C MET A 247 -1.31 21.64 10.41
N GLY A 248 -1.30 22.78 11.09
CA GLY A 248 -2.11 23.94 10.73
C GLY A 248 -3.33 24.16 11.64
N TRP A 249 -4.45 24.56 11.05
CA TRP A 249 -5.65 24.94 11.79
C TRP A 249 -6.16 23.82 12.71
N GLY A 250 -6.36 24.13 13.98
CA GLY A 250 -6.95 23.20 14.95
C GLY A 250 -6.06 22.01 15.36
N ILE A 251 -4.78 22.01 14.99
CA ILE A 251 -3.82 20.96 15.34
C ILE A 251 -2.89 21.43 16.48
N GLN A 252 -2.66 20.57 17.48
CA GLN A 252 -1.66 20.83 18.52
C GLN A 252 -0.28 20.30 18.13
N HIS A 253 0.77 21.01 18.55
CA HIS A 253 2.14 20.50 18.40
C HIS A 253 2.40 19.41 19.44
N GLY A 254 2.97 18.29 18.98
CA GLY A 254 3.36 17.17 19.81
C GLY A 254 3.69 15.95 18.97
N GLU A 255 3.94 14.85 19.65
CA GLU A 255 4.16 13.54 19.05
C GLU A 255 3.50 12.47 19.91
N SER A 256 3.22 11.32 19.32
CA SER A 256 2.63 10.18 20.01
C SER A 256 3.21 8.88 19.49
N ASN A 257 3.44 7.95 20.42
CA ASN A 257 3.84 6.57 20.13
C ASN A 257 2.68 5.59 20.35
N LYS A 258 1.44 6.10 20.50
CA LYS A 258 0.26 5.23 20.58
C LYS A 258 0.00 4.59 19.22
N ALA A 259 -0.51 3.36 19.25
CA ALA A 259 -0.92 2.68 18.03
C ALA A 259 -2.20 3.32 17.46
N TYR A 260 -2.12 3.71 16.19
CA TYR A 260 -3.24 4.19 15.38
C TYR A 260 -3.28 3.42 14.06
N PHE A 261 -4.41 3.51 13.38
CA PHE A 261 -4.62 2.86 12.08
C PHE A 261 -4.73 3.90 10.96
N MET A 262 -4.37 3.52 9.74
CA MET A 262 -4.60 4.35 8.54
C MET A 262 -6.07 4.78 8.43
N THR A 263 -7.00 3.93 8.88
CA THR A 263 -8.45 4.20 8.90
C THR A 263 -8.86 5.31 9.87
N ASP A 264 -7.97 5.75 10.76
CA ASP A 264 -8.24 6.79 11.77
C ASP A 264 -8.06 8.22 11.19
N ILE A 265 -7.42 8.36 10.03
CA ILE A 265 -7.14 9.67 9.40
C ILE A 265 -8.45 10.38 9.03
N ALA A 266 -9.33 9.71 8.28
CA ALA A 266 -10.59 10.29 7.80
C ALA A 266 -11.56 10.72 8.94
N PRO A 267 -11.81 9.91 9.99
CA PRO A 267 -12.66 10.35 11.11
C PRO A 267 -11.99 11.45 11.94
N THR A 268 -10.66 11.56 11.96
CA THR A 268 -9.94 12.69 12.58
C THR A 268 -10.23 13.99 11.83
N VAL A 269 -10.06 14.00 10.51
CA VAL A 269 -10.39 15.17 9.67
C VAL A 269 -11.87 15.52 9.75
N SER A 270 -12.74 14.52 9.75
CA SER A 270 -14.20 14.74 9.88
C SER A 270 -14.57 15.39 11.22
N SER A 271 -13.93 14.95 12.32
CA SER A 271 -14.13 15.51 13.66
C SER A 271 -13.61 16.94 13.79
N LEU A 272 -12.51 17.24 13.09
CA LEU A 272 -11.93 18.57 13.00
C LEU A 272 -12.87 19.53 12.25
N LEU A 273 -13.47 19.07 11.15
CA LEU A 273 -14.40 19.84 10.31
C LEU A 273 -15.86 19.86 10.82
N LYS A 274 -16.17 19.09 11.87
CA LYS A 274 -17.54 18.90 12.40
C LYS A 274 -18.52 18.36 11.34
N ILE A 275 -18.05 17.47 10.48
CA ILE A 275 -18.86 16.78 9.46
C ILE A 275 -19.08 15.32 9.83
N GLN A 276 -20.12 14.73 9.24
CA GLN A 276 -20.43 13.31 9.37
C GLN A 276 -19.27 12.44 8.86
N PHE A 277 -18.98 11.35 9.58
CA PHE A 277 -17.98 10.37 9.14
C PHE A 277 -18.36 9.69 7.82
N PRO A 278 -17.36 9.26 7.01
CA PRO A 278 -17.62 8.45 5.82
C PRO A 278 -18.51 7.25 6.11
N SER A 279 -19.37 6.88 5.15
CA SER A 279 -20.44 5.88 5.36
C SER A 279 -19.97 4.49 5.76
N GLY A 280 -18.75 4.11 5.37
CA GLY A 280 -18.10 2.84 5.72
C GLY A 280 -16.97 2.96 6.74
N ASN A 281 -16.92 4.05 7.51
CA ASN A 281 -15.84 4.28 8.47
C ASN A 281 -15.78 3.19 9.55
N VAL A 282 -14.59 2.63 9.75
CA VAL A 282 -14.27 1.68 10.83
C VAL A 282 -13.20 2.20 11.79
N GLY A 283 -12.60 3.36 11.49
CA GLY A 283 -11.59 4.00 12.34
C GLY A 283 -12.21 4.91 13.39
N ASN A 284 -11.35 5.45 14.25
CA ASN A 284 -11.72 6.39 15.31
C ASN A 284 -10.92 7.68 15.18
N PRO A 285 -11.47 8.84 15.57
CA PRO A 285 -10.70 10.08 15.60
C PRO A 285 -9.49 9.98 16.54
N ILE A 286 -8.34 10.47 16.08
CA ILE A 286 -7.12 10.64 16.87
C ILE A 286 -7.30 11.91 17.72
N THR A 287 -7.94 11.76 18.88
CA THR A 287 -8.40 12.90 19.68
C THR A 287 -7.28 13.79 20.20
N GLU A 288 -6.09 13.23 20.44
CA GLU A 288 -4.94 13.98 20.97
C GLU A 288 -4.32 14.95 19.95
N VAL A 289 -4.60 14.77 18.66
CA VAL A 289 -4.17 15.69 17.59
C VAL A 289 -5.04 16.95 17.56
N ILE A 290 -6.31 16.83 17.97
CA ILE A 290 -7.32 17.88 17.83
C ILE A 290 -7.20 18.88 18.99
N GLY A 291 -6.82 20.11 18.67
CA GLY A 291 -6.64 21.18 19.64
C GLY A 291 -7.83 22.11 19.83
N LYS A 292 -8.91 21.92 19.08
CA LYS A 292 -10.12 22.76 19.09
C LYS A 292 -11.40 21.94 19.27
#